data_AF-T0MYQ5-F1
#
_entry.id   AF-T0MYQ5-F1
#
_cell.length_a   1.000
_cell.length_b   1.000
_cell.length_c   1.000
_cell.angle_alpha   90.00
_cell.angle_beta   90.00
_cell.angle_gamma   90.00
#
_symmetry.space_group_name_H-M   'P 1'
#
loop_
_entity.id
_entity.type
_entity.pdbx_description
1 polymer ?
#
loop_
_entity_poly.entity_id
_entity_poly.type
_entity_poly.pdbx_seq_one_letter_code
_entity_poly.pdbx_strand_id
1 'polypeptide(L)'
;MDKIHITELKEYTAQYPEKLPIRLEVKCRGKTLESEIEIPKGHYRNPMTDREIESKFVRLTGITDTLEDMWTMEDREVVELV
;
A
#
# COMPACT_ATOMS: atom_id res chain seq x y z
N MET A 1 9.55 15.03 -16.24
CA MET A 1 9.87 14.56 -14.87
C MET A 1 11.05 15.34 -14.31
N ASP A 2 11.22 16.60 -14.72
CA ASP A 2 12.55 17.21 -14.78
C ASP A 2 13.02 17.78 -13.43
N LYS A 3 12.17 17.66 -12.41
CA LYS A 3 12.41 18.08 -11.03
C LYS A 3 12.58 16.90 -10.08
N ILE A 4 12.42 15.67 -10.57
CA ILE A 4 12.51 14.45 -9.77
C ILE A 4 13.89 13.84 -10.00
N HIS A 5 14.63 13.66 -8.91
CA HIS A 5 15.89 12.94 -8.89
C HIS A 5 15.71 11.73 -7.96
N ILE A 6 16.11 10.56 -8.44
CA ILE A 6 15.99 9.30 -7.71
C ILE A 6 17.39 8.77 -7.50
N THR A 7 17.71 8.46 -6.25
CA THR A 7 19.01 7.91 -5.84
C THR A 7 18.78 6.64 -5.05
N GLU A 8 19.50 5.58 -5.38
CA GLU A 8 19.52 4.37 -4.57
C GLU A 8 20.39 4.59 -3.32
N LEU A 9 19.87 4.16 -2.17
CA LEU A 9 20.62 4.05 -0.93
C LEU A 9 20.85 2.56 -0.64
N LYS A 10 22.11 2.13 -0.61
CA LYS A 10 22.46 0.70 -0.45
C LYS A 10 21.96 0.14 0.88
N GLU A 11 21.96 0.98 1.90
CA GLU A 11 21.41 0.70 3.23
C GLU A 11 19.89 0.45 3.20
N TYR A 12 19.16 1.04 2.25
CA TYR A 12 17.72 0.80 2.07
C TYR A 12 17.50 -0.49 1.30
N THR A 13 18.27 -0.70 0.23
CA THR A 13 18.23 -1.95 -0.55
C THR A 13 18.51 -3.17 0.34
N ALA A 14 19.48 -3.06 1.26
CA ALA A 14 19.85 -4.14 2.17
C ALA A 14 18.75 -4.53 3.18
N GLN A 15 17.71 -3.70 3.36
CA GLN A 15 16.60 -3.97 4.28
C GLN A 15 15.46 -4.75 3.64
N TYR A 16 15.48 -4.94 2.31
CA TYR A 16 14.49 -5.75 1.63
C TYR A 16 14.65 -7.24 1.99
N PRO A 17 13.57 -8.01 2.21
CA PRO A 17 12.15 -7.63 2.16
C PRO A 17 11.55 -7.19 3.50
N GLU A 18 12.36 -7.08 4.56
CA GLU A 18 11.88 -6.78 5.91
C GLU A 18 11.26 -5.39 6.03
N LYS A 19 11.78 -4.43 5.26
CA LYS A 19 11.27 -3.06 5.15
C LYS A 19 11.36 -2.58 3.70
N LEU A 20 10.63 -1.51 3.41
CA LEU A 20 10.60 -0.82 2.11
C LEU A 20 10.84 0.68 2.30
N PRO A 21 12.02 1.08 2.82
CA PRO A 21 12.28 2.47 3.17
C PRO A 21 12.36 3.37 1.94
N ILE A 22 11.67 4.51 2.03
CA ILE A 22 11.66 5.57 1.03
C ILE A 22 11.74 6.90 1.77
N ARG A 23 12.70 7.74 1.35
CA ARG A 23 12.82 9.13 1.79
C ARG A 23 12.54 10.07 0.63
N LEU A 24 11.66 11.04 0.85
CA LEU A 24 11.29 12.07 -0.10
C LEU A 24 11.69 13.44 0.43
N GLU A 25 12.47 14.16 -0.36
CA GLU A 25 12.85 15.55 -0.08
C GLU A 25 12.26 16.47 -1.15
N VAL A 26 11.59 17.54 -0.71
CA VAL A 26 10.99 18.54 -1.59
C VAL A 26 11.56 19.93 -1.26
N LYS A 27 12.18 20.56 -2.26
CA LYS A 27 12.73 21.93 -2.14
C LYS A 27 11.73 22.95 -2.68
N CYS A 28 11.28 23.89 -1.84
CA CYS A 28 10.33 24.93 -2.22
C CYS A 28 10.67 26.26 -1.53
N ARG A 29 10.84 27.34 -2.32
CA ARG A 29 11.06 28.73 -1.84
C ARG A 29 12.13 28.84 -0.73
N GLY A 30 13.27 28.18 -0.94
CA GLY A 30 14.38 28.19 0.02
C GLY A 30 14.20 27.29 1.25
N LYS A 31 13.11 26.51 1.33
CA LYS A 31 12.88 25.50 2.36
C LYS A 31 13.02 24.09 1.78
N THR A 32 13.49 23.17 2.60
CA THR A 32 13.46 21.73 2.32
C THR A 32 12.45 21.09 3.27
N LEU A 33 11.51 20.34 2.71
CA LEU A 33 10.60 19.47 3.44
C LEU A 33 11.05 18.04 3.21
N GLU A 34 11.00 17.22 4.26
CA GLU A 34 11.45 15.83 4.23
C GLU A 34 10.36 14.94 4.84
N SER A 35 10.19 13.76 4.26
CA SER A 35 9.34 12.71 4.81
C SER A 35 9.97 11.35 4.50
N GLU A 36 9.95 10.46 5.47
CA GLU A 36 10.45 9.10 5.33
C GLU A 36 9.38 8.10 5.77
N ILE A 37 9.29 6.99 5.04
CA ILE A 37 8.44 5.85 5.37
C ILE A 37 9.27 4.58 5.27
N GLU A 38 9.30 3.78 6.33
CA GLU A 38 10.03 2.50 6.34
C GLU A 38 9.14 1.30 5.97
N ILE A 39 7.89 1.31 6.45
CA ILE A 39 6.95 0.21 6.30
C ILE A 39 5.63 0.78 5.76
N PRO A 40 5.41 0.73 4.43
CA PRO A 40 4.21 1.29 3.82
C PRO A 40 2.95 0.52 4.25
N LYS A 41 1.82 1.23 4.26
CA LYS A 41 0.51 0.62 4.54
C LYS A 41 0.21 -0.46 3.49
N GLY A 42 -0.18 -1.65 3.95
CA GLY A 42 -0.36 -2.85 3.15
C GLY A 42 0.82 -3.81 3.17
N HIS A 43 1.97 -3.42 3.74
CA HIS A 43 3.05 -4.37 4.05
C HIS A 43 2.61 -5.35 5.15
N TYR A 44 3.16 -6.56 5.20
CA TYR A 44 2.74 -7.55 6.22
C TYR A 44 3.00 -7.08 7.66
N ARG A 45 3.98 -6.20 7.86
CA ARG A 45 4.26 -5.52 9.16
C ARG A 45 3.43 -4.23 9.39
N ASN A 46 2.68 -3.76 8.41
CA ASN A 46 1.76 -2.62 8.51
C ASN A 46 0.51 -2.90 7.65
N PRO A 47 -0.28 -3.94 8.00
CA PRO A 47 -1.39 -4.37 7.17
C PRO A 47 -2.47 -3.29 7.08
N MET A 48 -3.22 -3.31 5.98
CA MET A 48 -4.49 -2.61 5.93
C MET A 48 -5.47 -3.32 6.88
N THR A 49 -6.31 -2.54 7.54
CA THR A 49 -7.47 -3.07 8.24
C THR A 49 -8.49 -3.59 7.23
N ASP A 50 -9.38 -4.49 7.66
CA ASP A 50 -10.44 -5.04 6.81
C ASP A 50 -11.25 -3.93 6.14
N ARG A 51 -11.63 -2.90 6.92
CA ARG A 51 -12.33 -1.72 6.40
C ARG A 51 -11.53 -0.97 5.32
N GLU A 52 -10.21 -0.84 5.46
CA GLU A 52 -9.37 -0.20 4.44
C GLU A 52 -9.27 -1.06 3.18
N ILE A 53 -9.25 -2.39 3.32
CA ILE A 53 -9.28 -3.33 2.19
C ILE A 53 -10.62 -3.23 1.46
N GLU A 54 -11.74 -3.30 2.18
CA GLU A 54 -13.10 -3.13 1.63
C GLU A 54 -13.23 -1.78 0.91
N SER A 55 -12.83 -0.69 1.57
CA SER A 55 -12.90 0.66 0.98
C SER A 55 -12.07 0.76 -0.30
N LYS A 56 -10.90 0.11 -0.33
CA LYS A 56 -10.03 0.05 -1.52
C LYS A 56 -10.68 -0.78 -2.63
N PHE A 57 -11.29 -1.92 -2.31
CA PHE A 57 -12.02 -2.77 -3.25
C PHE A 57 -13.16 -1.99 -3.90
N VAL A 58 -14.09 -1.45 -3.10
CA VAL A 58 -15.24 -0.68 -3.58
C VAL A 58 -14.80 0.51 -4.44
N ARG A 59 -13.73 1.22 -4.04
CA ARG A 59 -13.21 2.34 -4.83
C ARG A 59 -12.67 1.91 -6.21
N LEU A 60 -12.11 0.71 -6.32
CA LEU A 60 -11.51 0.22 -7.57
C LEU A 60 -12.52 -0.47 -8.49
N THR A 61 -13.55 -1.12 -7.93
CA THR A 61 -14.49 -1.96 -8.70
C THR A 61 -15.89 -1.36 -8.77
N GLY A 62 -16.29 -0.55 -7.79
CA GLY A 62 -17.68 -0.12 -7.59
C GLY A 62 -18.61 -1.20 -7.03
N ILE A 63 -18.09 -2.41 -6.78
CA ILE A 63 -18.86 -3.57 -6.32
C ILE A 63 -18.97 -3.52 -4.80
N THR A 64 -20.16 -3.73 -4.26
CA THR A 64 -20.44 -3.70 -2.80
C THR A 64 -21.17 -4.92 -2.29
N ASP A 65 -21.95 -5.56 -3.16
CA ASP A 65 -22.82 -6.70 -2.87
C ASP A 65 -22.06 -8.01 -2.64
N THR A 66 -20.87 -8.17 -3.23
CA THR A 66 -20.06 -9.39 -3.08
C THR A 66 -19.10 -9.38 -1.89
N LEU A 67 -19.06 -8.31 -1.09
CA LEU A 67 -18.07 -8.17 0.00
C LEU A 67 -18.27 -9.25 1.07
N GLU A 68 -19.51 -9.52 1.45
CA GLU A 68 -19.84 -10.57 2.41
C GLU A 68 -19.44 -11.95 1.89
N ASP A 69 -19.70 -12.22 0.62
CA ASP A 69 -19.30 -13.45 -0.05
C ASP A 69 -17.78 -13.63 -0.02
N MET A 70 -17.02 -12.56 -0.23
CA MET A 70 -15.55 -12.58 -0.21
C MET A 70 -14.97 -12.81 1.19
N TRP A 71 -15.62 -12.30 2.24
CA TRP A 71 -15.18 -12.52 3.63
C TRP A 71 -15.57 -13.88 4.20
N THR A 72 -16.49 -14.59 3.54
CA THR A 72 -17.00 -15.90 3.98
C THR A 72 -16.74 -16.99 2.94
N MET A 73 -15.73 -16.80 2.08
CA MET A 73 -15.43 -17.72 0.97
C MET A 73 -15.06 -19.13 1.46
N GLU A 74 -14.50 -19.26 2.65
CA GLU A 74 -14.16 -20.54 3.26
C GLU A 74 -15.39 -21.41 3.59
N ASP A 75 -16.56 -20.79 3.74
CA ASP A 75 -17.82 -21.46 4.10
C ASP A 75 -18.71 -21.73 2.87
N ARG A 76 -18.23 -21.41 1.67
CA ARG A 76 -19.01 -21.46 0.43
C ARG A 76 -18.48 -22.51 -0.55
N GLU A 77 -19.38 -23.10 -1.30
CA GLU A 77 -19.00 -23.97 -2.41
C GLU A 77 -18.58 -23.12 -3.62
N VAL A 78 -17.60 -23.58 -4.39
CA VAL A 78 -17.10 -22.82 -5.55
C VAL A 78 -18.21 -22.50 -6.55
N VAL A 79 -19.19 -23.39 -6.70
CA VAL A 79 -20.35 -23.18 -7.60
C VAL A 79 -21.26 -22.03 -7.18
N GLU A 80 -21.17 -21.55 -5.94
CA GLU A 80 -21.95 -20.43 -5.40
C GLU A 80 -21.27 -19.07 -5.66
N LEU A 81 -20.02 -19.08 -6.14
CA LEU A 81 -19.16 -17.90 -6.32
C LEU A 81 -18.90 -17.53 -7.79
N VAL A 82 -19.43 -18.29 -8.76
CA VAL A 82 -19.14 -18.17 -10.21
C VAL A 82 -20.39 -17.88 -11.02
#